data_AF-A0A934IWD0-F1
#
_entry.id   AF-A0A934IWD0-F1
#
_cell.length_a   1.000
_cell.length_b   1.000
_cell.length_c   1.000
_cell.angle_alpha   90.00
_cell.angle_beta   90.00
_cell.angle_gamma   90.00
#
_symmetry.space_group_name_H-M   'P 1'
#
loop_
_entity.id
_entity.type
_entity.pdbx_description
1 polymer ?
#
loop_
_entity_poly.entity_id
_entity_poly.type
_entity_poly.pdbx_seq_one_letter_code
_entity_poly.pdbx_strand_id
1 'polypeptide(L)'
;MSTAKEIKAFVAPFLERHPELRLHKRRVFRPQVRHCVVGISFEVPHYRGEIIPRWEVSYLFAPPPYSAAGFGGRLEKGWGELGDPGLQTRVFADMDRVLQDIIPAGTSIENAIEVNRHAPSYFGEMTPQGHALLLAALGRFEEAQPILQEDVARNRLNFARAAGSGLKGASASNPSHGYAEWLATIENLEKLLELLRAQQTLAVSSLLHEWEAIGAEYHGIKRYWEPSPFPFERV
;
A
#
# COMPACT_ATOMS: atom_id res chain seq x y z
N MET A 1 -5.08 -7.89 21.25
CA MET A 1 -5.20 -7.82 19.78
C MET A 1 -6.33 -8.71 19.29
N SER A 2 -7.16 -8.28 18.32
CA SER A 2 -8.07 -9.20 17.62
C SER A 2 -7.27 -10.19 16.76
N THR A 3 -7.66 -11.46 16.76
CA THR A 3 -6.98 -12.55 16.04
C THR A 3 -7.45 -12.65 14.59
N ALA A 4 -6.67 -13.29 13.71
CA ALA A 4 -7.11 -13.57 12.35
C ALA A 4 -8.40 -14.41 12.30
N LYS A 5 -8.62 -15.28 13.30
CA LYS A 5 -9.85 -16.07 13.45
C LYS A 5 -11.05 -15.18 13.78
N GLU A 6 -10.88 -14.23 14.69
CA GLU A 6 -11.93 -13.26 15.05
C GLU A 6 -12.28 -12.37 13.85
N ILE A 7 -11.28 -11.87 13.11
CA ILE A 7 -11.53 -11.12 11.87
C ILE A 7 -12.30 -11.97 10.86
N LYS A 8 -11.87 -13.22 10.63
CA LYS A 8 -12.55 -14.13 9.71
C LYS A 8 -14.02 -14.34 10.08
N ALA A 9 -14.32 -14.55 11.36
CA ALA A 9 -15.70 -14.69 11.82
C ALA A 9 -16.48 -13.38 11.66
N PHE A 10 -15.87 -12.24 11.99
CA PHE A 10 -16.48 -10.93 11.90
C PHE A 10 -16.88 -10.56 10.46
N VAL A 11 -16.02 -10.84 9.47
CA VAL A 11 -16.28 -10.49 8.06
C VAL A 11 -17.03 -11.56 7.27
N ALA A 12 -17.29 -12.74 7.84
CA ALA A 12 -17.93 -13.84 7.10
C ALA A 12 -19.28 -13.45 6.46
N PRO A 13 -20.22 -12.79 7.18
CA PRO A 13 -21.49 -12.40 6.57
C PRO A 13 -21.33 -11.35 5.46
N PHE A 14 -20.26 -10.55 5.49
CA PHE A 14 -19.94 -9.61 4.42
C PHE A 14 -19.49 -10.35 3.16
N LEU A 15 -18.60 -11.33 3.30
CA LEU A 15 -18.11 -12.13 2.18
C LEU A 15 -19.19 -13.01 1.54
N GLU A 16 -20.19 -13.44 2.31
CA GLU A 16 -21.36 -14.14 1.77
C GLU A 16 -22.19 -13.24 0.84
N ARG A 17 -22.31 -11.94 1.17
CA ARG A 17 -22.98 -10.95 0.31
C ARG A 17 -22.14 -10.52 -0.89
N HIS A 18 -20.81 -10.63 -0.79
CA HIS A 18 -19.84 -10.17 -1.79
C HIS A 18 -18.91 -11.32 -2.25
N PRO A 19 -19.43 -12.30 -3.00
CA PRO A 19 -18.70 -13.49 -3.40
C PRO A 19 -17.52 -13.22 -4.35
N GLU A 20 -17.42 -12.01 -4.90
CA GLU A 20 -16.27 -11.53 -5.66
C GLU A 20 -15.06 -11.22 -4.78
N LEU A 21 -15.22 -11.04 -3.47
CA LEU A 21 -14.14 -10.67 -2.55
C LEU A 21 -13.47 -11.88 -1.90
N ARG A 22 -12.25 -11.69 -1.43
CA ARG A 22 -11.47 -12.70 -0.70
C ARG A 22 -10.91 -12.10 0.58
N LEU A 23 -10.90 -12.89 1.64
CA LEU A 23 -10.11 -12.61 2.84
C LEU A 23 -8.76 -13.35 2.73
N HIS A 24 -7.67 -12.59 2.81
CA HIS A 24 -6.33 -13.12 3.01
C HIS A 24 -5.70 -12.46 4.23
N LYS A 25 -5.26 -13.28 5.20
CA LYS A 25 -4.80 -12.80 6.52
C LYS A 25 -5.86 -11.89 7.17
N ARG A 26 -5.64 -10.58 7.16
CA ARG A 26 -6.52 -9.55 7.72
C ARG A 26 -6.98 -8.54 6.67
N ARG A 27 -6.93 -8.90 5.38
CA ARG A 27 -7.29 -8.02 4.26
C ARG A 27 -8.43 -8.64 3.46
N VAL A 28 -9.52 -7.90 3.32
CA VAL A 28 -10.62 -8.18 2.38
C VAL A 28 -10.33 -7.40 1.11
N PHE A 29 -10.21 -8.08 -0.03
CA PHE A 29 -9.82 -7.44 -1.29
C PHE A 29 -10.46 -8.14 -2.48
N ARG A 30 -10.46 -7.47 -3.63
CA ARG A 30 -10.88 -8.06 -4.91
C ARG A 30 -9.72 -8.88 -5.50
N PRO A 31 -9.91 -10.17 -5.86
CA PRO A 31 -8.93 -10.94 -6.62
C PRO A 31 -8.78 -10.35 -8.04
N GLN A 32 -7.79 -10.82 -8.81
CA GLN A 32 -7.31 -10.18 -10.06
C GLN A 32 -6.44 -8.95 -9.77
N VAL A 33 -5.46 -9.17 -8.92
CA VAL A 33 -4.47 -8.16 -8.57
C VAL A 33 -3.49 -8.04 -9.73
N ARG A 34 -3.26 -6.81 -10.19
CA ARG A 34 -2.21 -6.48 -11.15
C ARG A 34 -1.19 -5.61 -10.45
N HIS A 35 -1.22 -4.31 -10.74
CA HIS A 35 -0.29 -3.35 -10.17
C HIS A 35 -0.66 -2.88 -8.75
N CYS A 36 -1.95 -2.94 -8.43
CA CYS A 36 -2.50 -2.45 -7.17
C CYS A 36 -3.32 -3.54 -6.48
N VAL A 37 -3.22 -3.60 -5.15
CA VAL A 37 -4.16 -4.31 -4.28
C VAL A 37 -5.10 -3.28 -3.69
N VAL A 38 -6.39 -3.43 -3.97
CA VAL A 38 -7.42 -2.55 -3.40
C VAL A 38 -8.31 -3.34 -2.48
N GLY A 39 -8.51 -2.83 -1.27
CA GLY A 39 -9.33 -3.52 -0.29
C GLY A 39 -9.45 -2.79 1.03
N ILE A 40 -9.94 -3.55 2.01
CA ILE A 40 -10.03 -3.16 3.41
C ILE A 40 -9.10 -4.06 4.23
N SER A 41 -8.09 -3.47 4.86
CA SER A 41 -7.27 -4.12 5.86
C SER A 41 -7.81 -3.88 7.27
N PHE A 42 -7.63 -4.86 8.14
CA PHE A 42 -7.90 -4.75 9.56
C PHE A 42 -6.54 -4.65 10.25
N GLU A 43 -6.18 -3.46 10.75
CA GLU A 43 -4.92 -3.20 11.44
C GLU A 43 -4.77 -4.14 12.64
N VAL A 44 -3.54 -4.38 13.10
CA VAL A 44 -3.29 -5.12 14.33
C VAL A 44 -3.54 -4.17 15.50
N PRO A 45 -4.62 -4.36 16.27
CA PRO A 45 -5.00 -3.41 17.31
C PRO A 45 -4.11 -3.55 18.54
N HIS A 46 -4.01 -2.50 19.35
CA HIS A 46 -3.30 -2.56 20.64
C HIS A 46 -4.13 -3.32 21.68
N TYR A 47 -5.46 -3.22 21.63
CA TYR A 47 -6.35 -3.83 22.61
C TYR A 47 -6.95 -5.16 22.12
N ARG A 48 -7.42 -6.00 23.06
CA ARG A 48 -8.11 -7.26 22.73
C ARG A 48 -9.54 -6.95 22.29
N GLY A 49 -10.01 -7.62 21.23
CA GLY A 49 -11.36 -7.42 20.71
C GLY A 49 -11.56 -6.16 19.87
N GLU A 50 -10.56 -5.29 19.80
CA GLU A 50 -10.61 -4.07 18.99
C GLU A 50 -10.52 -4.40 17.48
N ILE A 51 -11.25 -3.63 16.68
CA ILE A 51 -11.35 -3.70 15.23
C ILE A 51 -11.02 -2.32 14.68
N ILE A 52 -9.96 -2.23 13.89
CA ILE A 52 -9.51 -0.98 13.24
C ILE A 52 -9.49 -1.25 11.74
N PRO A 53 -10.60 -1.00 11.02
CA PRO A 53 -10.64 -1.19 9.59
C PRO A 53 -10.07 0.03 8.86
N ARG A 54 -9.34 -0.22 7.79
CA ARG A 54 -8.72 0.76 6.92
C ARG A 54 -8.95 0.34 5.47
N TRP A 55 -9.39 1.25 4.61
CA TRP A 55 -9.32 1.00 3.17
C TRP A 55 -7.94 1.38 2.64
N GLU A 56 -7.48 0.70 1.60
CA GLU A 56 -6.19 0.98 1.01
C GLU A 56 -6.13 0.60 -0.46
N VAL A 57 -5.35 1.38 -1.21
CA VAL A 57 -4.79 1.05 -2.52
C VAL A 57 -3.29 0.87 -2.28
N SER A 58 -2.82 -0.38 -2.24
CA SER A 58 -1.41 -0.71 -2.07
C SER A 58 -0.76 -1.01 -3.42
N TYR A 59 0.35 -0.35 -3.73
CA TYR A 59 1.11 -0.62 -4.95
C TYR A 59 1.99 -1.84 -4.75
N LEU A 60 2.02 -2.73 -5.75
CA LEU A 60 2.96 -3.85 -5.74
C LEU A 60 4.35 -3.44 -6.21
N PHE A 61 4.45 -2.40 -7.03
CA PHE A 61 5.69 -1.82 -7.54
C PHE A 61 6.35 -0.85 -6.54
N ALA A 62 6.27 -1.15 -5.24
CA ALA A 62 6.97 -0.39 -4.21
C ALA A 62 8.41 -0.91 -4.04
N PRO A 63 9.41 -0.03 -3.78
CA PRO A 63 10.80 -0.42 -3.67
C PRO A 63 11.03 -1.45 -2.54
N PRO A 64 11.72 -2.57 -2.79
CA PRO A 64 12.06 -3.52 -1.75
C PRO A 64 13.09 -2.94 -0.76
N PRO A 65 13.24 -3.54 0.44
CA PRO A 65 12.48 -4.68 0.97
C PRO A 65 11.10 -4.28 1.52
N TYR A 66 10.82 -2.98 1.67
CA TYR A 66 9.52 -2.47 2.10
C TYR A 66 8.57 -2.32 0.90
N SER A 67 7.83 -3.37 0.57
CA SER A 67 6.77 -3.31 -0.46
C SER A 67 5.49 -2.61 0.04
N ALA A 68 5.63 -1.48 0.74
CA ALA A 68 4.55 -0.68 1.27
C ALA A 68 4.58 0.73 0.66
N ALA A 69 3.94 0.89 -0.49
CA ALA A 69 3.53 2.19 -1.02
C ALA A 69 2.05 2.15 -1.36
N GLY A 70 1.44 3.32 -1.47
CA GLY A 70 0.00 3.44 -1.70
C GLY A 70 -0.61 4.58 -0.91
N PHE A 71 -1.92 4.51 -0.75
CA PHE A 71 -2.72 5.45 0.02
C PHE A 71 -3.97 4.76 0.55
N GLY A 72 -4.63 5.38 1.52
CA GLY A 72 -5.76 4.75 2.20
C GLY A 72 -6.03 5.37 3.55
N GLY A 73 -7.19 5.05 4.12
CA GLY A 73 -7.73 5.75 5.28
C GLY A 73 -8.47 4.85 6.23
N ARG A 74 -8.48 5.22 7.51
CA ARG A 74 -9.28 4.52 8.51
C ARG A 74 -10.76 4.70 8.22
N LEU A 75 -11.53 3.65 8.46
CA LEU A 75 -12.99 3.72 8.47
C LEU A 75 -13.42 4.12 9.87
N GLU A 76 -13.42 5.44 10.14
CA GLU A 76 -13.63 6.00 11.49
C GLU A 76 -14.89 5.49 12.18
N LYS A 77 -16.02 5.33 11.45
CA LYS A 77 -17.27 4.81 12.04
C LYS A 77 -17.20 3.30 12.32
N GLY A 78 -16.26 2.61 11.68
CA GLY A 78 -15.99 1.19 11.80
C GLY A 78 -14.96 0.82 12.87
N TRP A 79 -14.37 1.80 13.56
CA TRP A 79 -13.53 1.52 14.72
C TRP A 79 -14.41 1.17 15.94
N GLY A 80 -14.10 0.07 16.61
CA GLY A 80 -14.70 -0.28 17.89
C GLY A 80 -14.30 -1.66 18.39
N GLU A 81 -15.04 -2.18 19.35
CA GLU A 81 -14.80 -3.49 19.97
C GLU A 81 -15.83 -4.52 19.50
N LEU A 82 -15.42 -5.77 19.32
CA LEU A 82 -16.28 -6.88 18.88
C LEU A 82 -17.54 -7.11 19.75
N GLY A 83 -17.57 -6.58 20.98
CA GLY A 83 -18.74 -6.65 21.86
C GLY A 83 -19.80 -5.57 21.60
N ASP A 84 -19.51 -4.56 20.79
CA ASP A 84 -20.47 -3.49 20.46
C ASP A 84 -21.55 -4.02 19.48
N PRO A 85 -22.84 -4.02 19.88
CA PRO A 85 -23.95 -4.51 19.05
C PRO A 85 -24.08 -3.81 17.69
N GLY A 86 -23.60 -2.57 17.57
CA GLY A 86 -23.69 -1.78 16.34
C GLY A 86 -22.46 -1.86 15.44
N LEU A 87 -21.35 -2.43 15.91
CA LEU A 87 -20.06 -2.35 15.21
C LEU A 87 -20.12 -2.98 13.83
N GLN A 88 -20.65 -4.19 13.71
CA GLN A 88 -20.68 -4.91 12.43
C GLN A 88 -21.48 -4.12 11.38
N THR A 89 -22.63 -3.59 11.75
CA THR A 89 -23.46 -2.75 10.87
C THR A 89 -22.72 -1.51 10.39
N ARG A 90 -22.02 -0.79 11.29
CA ARG A 90 -21.26 0.41 10.92
C ARG A 90 -20.07 0.09 10.02
N VAL A 91 -19.30 -0.95 10.35
CA VAL A 91 -18.16 -1.39 9.53
C VAL A 91 -18.64 -1.82 8.15
N PHE A 92 -19.68 -2.64 8.06
CA PHE A 92 -20.18 -3.13 6.78
C PHE A 92 -20.74 -2.01 5.91
N ALA A 93 -21.42 -1.03 6.50
CA ALA A 93 -21.88 0.14 5.76
C ALA A 93 -20.72 0.96 5.17
N ASP A 94 -19.60 1.11 5.89
CA ASP A 94 -18.42 1.79 5.37
C ASP A 94 -17.68 0.93 4.32
N MET A 95 -17.59 -0.39 4.53
CA MET A 95 -17.02 -1.31 3.54
C MET A 95 -17.82 -1.32 2.24
N ASP A 96 -19.16 -1.25 2.31
CA ASP A 96 -20.04 -1.17 1.15
C ASP A 96 -19.79 0.12 0.35
N ARG A 97 -19.56 1.27 1.02
CA ARG A 97 -19.17 2.51 0.33
C ARG A 97 -17.81 2.39 -0.35
N VAL A 98 -16.82 1.81 0.33
CA VAL A 98 -15.48 1.58 -0.26
C VAL A 98 -15.57 0.66 -1.49
N LEU A 99 -16.43 -0.36 -1.46
CA LEU A 99 -16.66 -1.23 -2.61
C LEU A 99 -17.30 -0.53 -3.80
N GLN A 100 -18.16 0.46 -3.55
CA GLN A 100 -18.87 1.20 -4.60
C GLN A 100 -17.98 2.30 -5.20
N ASP A 101 -17.28 3.05 -4.35
CA ASP A 101 -16.62 4.29 -4.77
C ASP A 101 -15.12 4.07 -5.05
N ILE A 102 -14.45 3.30 -4.20
CA ILE A 102 -12.98 3.22 -4.19
C ILE A 102 -12.48 2.01 -4.97
N ILE A 103 -13.05 0.83 -4.79
CA ILE A 103 -12.53 -0.40 -5.41
C ILE A 103 -12.61 -0.37 -6.95
N PRO A 104 -13.69 0.08 -7.60
CA PRO A 104 -13.74 0.14 -9.05
C PRO A 104 -12.69 1.10 -9.62
N ALA A 105 -12.50 2.25 -8.98
CA ALA A 105 -11.55 3.25 -9.42
C ALA A 105 -10.09 2.89 -9.05
N GLY A 106 -9.82 2.35 -7.86
CA GLY A 106 -8.46 2.08 -7.39
C GLY A 106 -7.75 0.90 -8.07
N THR A 107 -8.46 0.10 -8.88
CA THR A 107 -7.89 -1.12 -9.51
C THR A 107 -7.03 -0.84 -10.74
N SER A 108 -7.01 0.41 -11.23
CA SER A 108 -6.15 0.88 -12.32
C SER A 108 -5.19 1.95 -11.80
N ILE A 109 -3.97 1.95 -12.33
CA ILE A 109 -2.95 2.96 -12.00
C ILE A 109 -3.42 4.35 -12.44
N GLU A 110 -4.04 4.43 -13.62
CA GLU A 110 -4.59 5.65 -14.21
C GLU A 110 -5.64 6.29 -13.31
N ASN A 111 -6.54 5.46 -12.78
CA ASN A 111 -7.61 5.91 -11.90
C ASN A 111 -7.15 6.14 -10.45
N ALA A 112 -6.07 5.50 -9.99
CA ALA A 112 -5.57 5.65 -8.63
C ALA A 112 -5.18 7.10 -8.29
N ILE A 113 -4.67 7.88 -9.27
CA ILE A 113 -4.42 9.32 -9.08
C ILE A 113 -5.72 10.05 -8.74
N GLU A 114 -6.79 9.74 -9.48
CA GLU A 114 -8.07 10.41 -9.33
C GLU A 114 -8.74 10.04 -8.01
N VAL A 115 -8.66 8.76 -7.61
CA VAL A 115 -9.12 8.33 -6.29
C VAL A 115 -8.39 9.10 -5.19
N ASN A 116 -7.06 9.26 -5.27
CA ASN A 116 -6.34 10.02 -4.26
C ASN A 116 -6.71 11.51 -4.24
N ARG A 117 -7.02 12.11 -5.40
CA ARG A 117 -7.44 13.52 -5.50
C ARG A 117 -8.82 13.77 -4.87
N HIS A 118 -9.73 12.82 -5.02
CA HIS A 118 -11.13 12.95 -4.57
C HIS A 118 -11.44 12.26 -3.24
N ALA A 119 -10.56 11.37 -2.77
CA ALA A 119 -10.66 10.82 -1.44
C ALA A 119 -10.64 11.98 -0.42
N PRO A 120 -11.61 12.07 0.49
CA PRO A 120 -11.60 13.14 1.49
C PRO A 120 -10.28 13.11 2.27
N SER A 121 -9.69 14.28 2.51
CA SER A 121 -8.32 14.43 3.06
C SER A 121 -8.06 13.70 4.38
N TYR A 122 -9.10 13.39 5.15
CA TYR A 122 -9.01 12.57 6.36
C TYR A 122 -8.76 11.07 6.10
N PHE A 123 -8.82 10.63 4.85
CA PHE A 123 -8.62 9.23 4.47
C PHE A 123 -7.19 8.93 3.99
N GLY A 124 -6.19 9.66 4.47
CA GLY A 124 -4.77 9.37 4.31
C GLY A 124 -4.21 9.78 2.95
N GLU A 125 -3.34 10.78 3.00
CA GLU A 125 -2.67 11.34 1.83
C GLU A 125 -1.64 10.36 1.26
N MET A 126 -1.60 10.25 -0.07
CA MET A 126 -0.50 9.60 -0.77
C MET A 126 0.82 10.28 -0.41
N THR A 127 1.80 9.50 0.03
CA THR A 127 3.14 10.03 0.32
C THR A 127 3.81 10.53 -0.96
N PRO A 128 4.79 11.46 -0.88
CA PRO A 128 5.55 11.89 -2.06
C PRO A 128 6.18 10.71 -2.83
N GLN A 129 6.70 9.72 -2.10
CA GLN A 129 7.17 8.47 -2.68
C GLN A 129 6.07 7.75 -3.46
N GLY A 130 4.90 7.54 -2.87
CA GLY A 130 3.76 6.91 -3.55
C GLY A 130 3.35 7.67 -4.81
N HIS A 131 3.35 9.00 -4.77
CA HIS A 131 2.99 9.84 -5.91
C HIS A 131 4.01 9.72 -7.04
N ALA A 132 5.30 9.79 -6.73
CA ALA A 132 6.36 9.61 -7.71
C ALA A 132 6.33 8.23 -8.37
N LEU A 133 6.11 7.16 -7.58
CA LEU A 133 5.99 5.80 -8.11
C LEU A 133 4.79 5.66 -9.05
N LEU A 134 3.65 6.25 -8.71
CA LEU A 134 2.46 6.20 -9.55
C LEU A 134 2.67 6.95 -10.87
N LEU A 135 3.30 8.13 -10.84
CA LEU A 135 3.68 8.87 -12.03
C LEU A 135 4.67 8.10 -12.91
N ALA A 136 5.67 7.46 -12.30
CA ALA A 136 6.61 6.60 -13.02
C ALA A 136 5.90 5.41 -13.68
N ALA A 137 5.01 4.74 -12.97
CA ALA A 137 4.23 3.63 -13.50
C ALA A 137 3.29 4.06 -14.66
N LEU A 138 2.91 5.34 -14.73
CA LEU A 138 2.15 5.92 -15.85
C LEU A 138 3.01 6.40 -17.02
N GLY A 139 4.34 6.34 -16.92
CA GLY A 139 5.26 6.91 -17.92
C GLY A 139 5.42 8.43 -17.83
N ARG A 140 4.89 9.08 -16.80
CA ARG A 140 5.00 10.53 -16.56
C ARG A 140 6.34 10.85 -15.89
N PHE A 141 7.44 10.43 -16.53
CA PHE A 141 8.78 10.42 -15.95
C PHE A 141 9.28 11.82 -15.59
N GLU A 142 9.00 12.81 -16.44
CA GLU A 142 9.39 14.21 -16.20
C GLU A 142 8.74 14.78 -14.93
N GLU A 143 7.52 14.34 -14.61
CA GLU A 143 6.81 14.75 -13.39
C GLU A 143 7.23 13.94 -12.17
N ALA A 144 7.52 12.64 -12.34
CA ALA A 144 7.97 11.76 -11.27
C ALA A 144 9.34 12.17 -10.73
N GLN A 145 10.26 12.55 -11.61
CA GLN A 145 11.66 12.82 -11.30
C GLN A 145 11.88 13.87 -10.18
N PRO A 146 11.32 15.10 -10.24
CA PRO A 146 11.56 16.10 -9.20
C PRO A 146 11.02 15.67 -7.83
N ILE A 147 9.86 14.99 -7.79
CA ILE A 147 9.25 14.50 -6.55
C ILE A 147 10.13 13.41 -5.93
N LEU A 148 10.58 12.45 -6.75
CA LEU A 148 11.45 11.36 -6.30
C LEU A 148 12.81 11.89 -5.82
N GLN A 149 13.38 12.87 -6.52
CA GLN A 149 14.63 13.52 -6.12
C GLN A 149 14.53 14.17 -4.74
N GLU A 150 13.45 14.91 -4.48
CA GLU A 150 13.22 15.53 -3.17
C GLU A 150 13.01 14.48 -2.07
N ASP A 151 12.22 13.43 -2.36
CA ASP A 151 11.94 12.35 -1.42
C ASP A 151 13.20 11.56 -1.05
N VAL A 152 14.04 11.20 -2.02
CA VAL A 152 15.34 10.56 -1.80
C VAL A 152 16.24 11.43 -0.93
N ALA A 153 16.37 12.72 -1.26
CA ALA A 153 17.21 13.64 -0.50
C ALA A 153 16.75 13.78 0.96
N ARG A 154 15.43 13.89 1.18
CA ARG A 154 14.83 13.92 2.51
C ARG A 154 15.07 12.63 3.28
N ASN A 155 14.88 11.47 2.65
CA ASN A 155 15.10 10.18 3.27
C ASN A 155 16.58 9.97 3.64
N ARG A 156 17.53 10.36 2.77
CA ARG A 156 18.96 10.35 3.08
C ARG A 156 19.31 11.21 4.30
N LEU A 157 18.76 12.42 4.36
CA LEU A 157 18.97 13.31 5.51
C LEU A 157 18.40 12.70 6.80
N ASN A 158 17.19 12.16 6.75
CA ASN A 158 16.55 11.52 7.90
C ASN A 158 17.32 10.29 8.36
N PHE A 159 17.79 9.46 7.43
CA PHE A 159 18.63 8.30 7.73
C PHE A 159 19.94 8.72 8.42
N ALA A 160 20.63 9.75 7.89
CA ALA A 160 21.86 10.27 8.48
C ALA A 160 21.66 10.81 9.90
N ARG A 161 20.56 11.54 10.14
CA ARG A 161 20.17 12.02 11.48
C ARG A 161 19.90 10.86 12.44
N ALA A 162 19.16 9.86 11.99
CA ALA A 162 18.85 8.68 12.79
C ALA A 162 20.13 7.91 13.16
N ALA A 163 21.02 7.68 12.20
CA ALA A 163 22.32 7.05 12.43
C ALA A 163 23.22 7.85 13.39
N GLY A 164 23.27 9.18 13.26
CA GLY A 164 24.09 10.06 14.11
C GLY A 164 23.55 10.28 15.52
N SER A 165 22.23 10.15 15.72
CA SER A 165 21.59 10.34 17.02
C SER A 165 21.84 9.21 18.03
N GLY A 166 22.46 8.10 17.60
CA GLY A 166 22.66 6.95 18.47
C GLY A 166 21.36 6.34 19.00
N LEU A 167 20.21 6.61 18.37
CA LEU A 167 18.91 5.99 18.63
C LEU A 167 18.99 4.47 18.36
N LYS A 168 19.65 3.73 19.27
CA LYS A 168 19.64 2.28 19.43
C LYS A 168 18.30 1.78 20.02
N GLY A 169 17.20 2.48 19.71
CA GLY A 169 15.99 2.50 20.54
C GLY A 169 14.71 1.94 19.94
N ALA A 170 14.71 1.41 18.71
CA ALA A 170 13.53 0.78 18.14
C ALA A 170 13.68 -0.75 18.12
N SER A 171 13.06 -1.38 19.11
CA SER A 171 13.06 -2.82 19.44
C SER A 171 14.39 -3.41 19.91
N ALA A 172 14.43 -3.82 21.18
CA ALA A 172 15.52 -4.58 21.79
C ALA A 172 15.83 -5.94 21.12
N SER A 173 15.11 -6.34 20.06
CA SER A 173 15.31 -7.61 19.38
C SER A 173 16.06 -7.54 18.04
N ASN A 174 16.08 -6.43 17.29
CA ASN A 174 16.95 -6.28 16.10
C ASN A 174 16.97 -4.85 15.47
N PRO A 175 17.58 -3.83 16.13
CA PRO A 175 17.64 -2.47 15.59
C PRO A 175 18.35 -2.36 14.23
N SER A 176 19.25 -3.30 13.91
CA SER A 176 20.04 -3.30 12.67
C SER A 176 19.21 -3.63 11.42
N HIS A 177 18.12 -4.40 11.57
CA HIS A 177 17.33 -4.86 10.44
C HIS A 177 16.52 -3.71 9.82
N GLY A 178 15.82 -2.92 10.63
CA GLY A 178 15.02 -1.79 10.14
C GLY A 178 15.87 -0.69 9.47
N TYR A 179 17.09 -0.44 9.96
CA TYR A 179 18.01 0.51 9.31
C TYR A 179 18.53 -0.02 7.97
N ALA A 180 18.92 -1.30 7.90
CA ALA A 180 19.37 -1.90 6.64
C ALA A 180 18.24 -1.91 5.60
N GLU A 181 17.02 -2.23 6.01
CA GLU A 181 15.84 -2.20 5.14
C GLU A 181 15.49 -0.78 4.66
N TRP A 182 15.58 0.23 5.55
CA TRP A 182 15.37 1.61 5.16
C TRP A 182 16.44 2.07 4.17
N LEU A 183 17.72 1.78 4.42
CA LEU A 183 18.81 2.10 3.50
C LEU A 183 18.60 1.46 2.13
N ALA A 184 18.27 0.16 2.09
CA ALA A 184 17.99 -0.56 0.85
C ALA A 184 16.79 0.04 0.09
N THR A 185 15.78 0.54 0.79
CA THR A 185 14.65 1.24 0.17
C THR A 185 15.10 2.54 -0.50
N ILE A 186 15.97 3.32 0.17
CA ILE A 186 16.54 4.55 -0.39
C ILE A 186 17.36 4.24 -1.64
N GLU A 187 18.20 3.21 -1.61
CA GLU A 187 19.04 2.79 -2.74
C GLU A 187 18.20 2.34 -3.94
N ASN A 188 17.08 1.64 -3.70
CA ASN A 188 16.14 1.29 -4.76
C ASN A 188 15.47 2.52 -5.39
N LEU A 189 15.09 3.51 -4.58
CA LEU A 189 14.53 4.78 -5.07
C LEU A 189 15.57 5.59 -5.87
N GLU A 190 16.83 5.60 -5.44
CA GLU A 190 17.94 6.20 -6.19
C GLU A 190 18.15 5.51 -7.55
N LYS A 191 18.16 4.18 -7.57
CA LYS A 191 18.23 3.41 -8.82
C LYS A 191 17.11 3.82 -9.77
N LEU A 192 15.86 3.89 -9.31
CA LEU A 192 14.75 4.37 -10.14
C LEU A 192 15.00 5.81 -10.63
N LEU A 193 15.44 6.72 -9.76
CA LEU A 193 15.72 8.11 -10.11
C LEU A 193 16.80 8.24 -11.20
N GLU A 194 17.86 7.42 -11.14
CA GLU A 194 18.91 7.37 -12.15
C GLU A 194 18.37 6.91 -13.52
N LEU A 195 17.53 5.87 -13.53
CA LEU A 195 16.90 5.36 -14.75
C LEU A 195 15.95 6.40 -15.38
N LEU A 196 15.19 7.12 -14.55
CA LEU A 196 14.32 8.21 -15.01
C LEU A 196 15.14 9.35 -15.65
N ARG A 197 16.23 9.77 -14.99
CA ARG A 197 17.14 10.80 -15.51
C ARG A 197 17.79 10.41 -16.84
N ALA A 198 18.16 9.14 -16.96
CA ALA A 198 18.75 8.58 -18.17
C ALA A 198 17.72 8.24 -19.25
N GLN A 199 16.42 8.47 -19.00
CA GLN A 199 15.31 8.15 -19.89
C GLN A 199 15.31 6.69 -20.36
N GLN A 200 15.73 5.77 -19.48
CA GLN A 200 15.85 4.35 -19.81
C GLN A 200 14.52 3.63 -19.60
N THR A 201 13.52 3.89 -20.45
CA THR A 201 12.15 3.36 -20.32
C THR A 201 12.10 1.84 -20.13
N LEU A 202 12.88 1.07 -20.88
CA LEU A 202 12.90 -0.39 -20.76
C LEU A 202 13.50 -0.87 -19.42
N ALA A 203 14.47 -0.13 -18.89
CA ALA A 203 15.06 -0.44 -17.60
C ALA A 203 14.11 -0.06 -16.45
N VAL A 204 13.36 1.05 -16.58
CA VAL A 204 12.30 1.43 -15.63
C VAL A 204 11.22 0.35 -15.59
N SER A 205 10.72 -0.06 -16.76
CA SER A 205 9.78 -1.18 -16.91
C SER A 205 10.27 -2.42 -16.17
N SER A 206 11.48 -2.88 -16.49
CA SER A 206 12.06 -4.08 -15.88
C SER A 206 12.16 -3.97 -14.35
N LEU A 207 12.58 -2.81 -13.85
CA LEU A 207 12.70 -2.54 -12.42
C LEU A 207 11.35 -2.57 -11.71
N LEU A 208 10.31 -1.95 -12.30
CA LEU A 208 8.98 -1.93 -11.68
C LEU A 208 8.37 -3.33 -11.66
N HIS A 209 8.48 -4.11 -12.75
CA HIS A 209 8.02 -5.52 -12.79
C HIS A 209 8.74 -6.39 -11.76
N GLU A 210 10.05 -6.19 -11.56
CA GLU A 210 10.82 -6.86 -10.51
C GLU A 210 10.23 -6.55 -9.13
N TRP A 211 9.97 -5.26 -8.86
CA TRP A 211 9.36 -4.84 -7.60
C TRP A 211 7.95 -5.39 -7.41
N GLU A 212 7.13 -5.47 -8.46
CA GLU A 212 5.79 -6.09 -8.40
C GLU A 212 5.83 -7.55 -7.99
N ALA A 213 6.76 -8.31 -8.56
CA ALA A 213 6.93 -9.72 -8.22
C ALA A 213 7.31 -9.88 -6.74
N ILE A 214 8.24 -9.05 -6.25
CA ILE A 214 8.64 -9.03 -4.84
C ILE A 214 7.46 -8.61 -3.95
N GLY A 215 6.71 -7.59 -4.35
CA GLY A 215 5.54 -7.11 -3.62
C GLY A 215 4.43 -8.15 -3.54
N ALA A 216 4.09 -8.82 -4.64
CA ALA A 216 3.10 -9.89 -4.66
C ALA A 216 3.46 -11.04 -3.71
N GLU A 217 4.76 -11.36 -3.62
CA GLU A 217 5.30 -12.37 -2.71
C GLU A 217 5.24 -11.90 -1.25
N TYR A 218 5.73 -10.70 -0.96
CA TYR A 218 5.71 -10.08 0.37
C TYR A 218 4.30 -10.03 0.96
N HIS A 219 3.31 -9.60 0.16
CA HIS A 219 1.91 -9.53 0.58
C HIS A 219 1.26 -10.92 0.69
N GLY A 220 1.86 -11.99 0.15
CA GLY A 220 1.32 -13.35 0.17
C GLY A 220 0.17 -13.57 -0.81
N ILE A 221 0.10 -12.75 -1.87
CA ILE A 221 -1.00 -12.71 -2.82
C ILE A 221 -0.63 -13.20 -4.22
N LYS A 222 0.57 -13.78 -4.40
CA LYS A 222 1.08 -14.29 -5.68
C LYS A 222 0.06 -15.13 -6.47
N ARG A 223 -0.78 -15.93 -5.79
CA ARG A 223 -1.85 -16.73 -6.42
C ARG A 223 -3.04 -15.93 -6.98
N TYR A 224 -3.15 -14.66 -6.62
CA TYR A 224 -4.17 -13.73 -7.09
C TYR A 224 -3.59 -12.64 -8.00
N TRP A 225 -2.26 -12.62 -8.14
CA TRP A 225 -1.52 -11.65 -8.91
C TRP A 225 -1.29 -12.16 -10.32
N GLU A 226 -1.56 -11.32 -11.30
CA GLU A 226 -1.28 -11.54 -12.71
C GLU A 226 -0.36 -10.42 -13.19
N PRO A 227 0.87 -10.73 -13.65
CA PRO A 227 1.72 -9.74 -14.30
C PRO A 227 0.98 -9.11 -15.48
N SER A 228 1.05 -7.79 -15.61
CA SER A 228 0.42 -7.06 -16.71
C SER A 228 1.28 -5.88 -17.13
N PRO A 229 1.26 -5.47 -18.40
CA PRO A 229 2.08 -4.36 -18.83
C PRO A 229 1.63 -3.04 -18.21
N PHE A 230 2.61 -2.23 -17.77
CA PHE A 230 2.39 -0.85 -17.35
C PHE A 230 1.84 -0.02 -18.52
N PRO A 231 1.08 1.05 -18.25
CA PRO A 231 0.48 1.89 -19.29
C PRO A 231 1.46 2.38 -20.36
N PHE A 232 2.67 2.78 -19.97
CA PHE A 232 3.69 3.29 -20.90
C PHE A 232 4.35 2.23 -21.77
N GLU A 233 4.14 0.94 -21.50
CA GLU A 233 4.69 -0.17 -22.29
C GLU A 233 3.82 -0.54 -23.48
N ARG A 234 2.62 0.04 -23.59
CA ARG A 234 1.64 -0.25 -24.65
C ARG A 234 1.69 0.75 -25.80
N VAL A 235 2.59 1.73 -25.74
CA VAL A 235 2.75 2.83 -26.69
C VAL A 235 3.65 2.43 -27.85
#